data_AF-A0AA36LNE9-F1
#
_entry.id   AF-A0AA36LNE9-F1
#
_cell.length_a   1.000
_cell.length_b   1.000
_cell.length_c   1.000
_cell.angle_alpha   90.00
_cell.angle_beta   90.00
_cell.angle_gamma   90.00
#
_symmetry.space_group_name_H-M   'P 1'
#
loop_
_entity.id
_entity.type
_entity.pdbx_description
1 polymer ?
#
loop_
_entity_poly.entity_id
_entity_poly.type
_entity_poly.pdbx_seq_one_letter_code
_entity_poly.pdbx_strand_id
1 'polypeptide(L)'
;MMDITKSREEFEKWANRLPSISITGRLERCGENYVDDYHSVFWLAWKASRESIALDLPEPGHYDRTSQFVVDVYEAISAAGIRIKGESDGTK
;
A
#
# COMPACT_ATOMS: atom_id res chain seq x y z
N MET A 1 -7.47 9.29 -1.61
CA MET A 1 -6.09 8.82 -1.90
C MET A 1 -5.74 7.82 -0.81
N MET A 2 -5.33 6.61 -1.17
CA MET A 2 -4.99 5.55 -0.20
C MET A 2 -3.83 6.04 0.70
N ASP A 3 -4.04 6.07 2.01
CA ASP A 3 -2.96 6.39 2.96
C ASP A 3 -2.06 5.16 3.12
N ILE A 4 -0.90 5.20 2.47
CA ILE A 4 0.09 4.13 2.47
C ILE A 4 1.34 4.50 3.28
N THR A 5 1.25 5.51 4.15
CA THR A 5 2.41 6.06 4.86
C THR A 5 3.14 4.99 5.68
N LYS A 6 2.39 4.22 6.48
CA LYS A 6 2.95 3.13 7.30
C LYS A 6 3.53 1.99 6.45
N SER A 7 2.84 1.66 5.37
CA SER A 7 3.25 0.68 4.36
C SER A 7 4.61 1.06 3.74
N ARG A 8 4.79 2.34 3.42
CA ARG A 8 6.04 2.91 2.91
C ARG A 8 7.17 2.86 3.92
N GLU A 9 6.90 3.25 5.17
CA GLU A 9 7.89 3.21 6.25
C GLU A 9 8.42 1.80 6.50
N GLU A 10 7.54 0.80 6.54
CA GLU A 10 7.97 -0.59 6.75
C GLU A 10 8.73 -1.15 5.54
N PHE A 11 8.34 -0.79 4.30
CA PHE A 11 9.13 -1.10 3.11
C PHE A 11 10.54 -0.51 3.20
N GLU A 12 10.68 0.78 3.51
CA GLU A 12 11.96 1.46 3.59
C GLU A 12 12.85 0.91 4.72
N LYS A 13 12.24 0.56 5.86
CA LYS A 13 12.93 -0.07 6.99
C LYS A 13 13.41 -1.47 6.65
N TRP A 14 12.63 -2.25 5.91
CA TRP A 14 13.07 -3.55 5.39
C TRP A 14 14.20 -3.39 4.38
N ALA A 15 14.03 -2.50 3.39
CA ALA A 15 14.97 -2.24 2.32
C ALA A 15 16.34 -1.81 2.88
N ASN A 16 16.36 -0.89 3.83
CA ASN A 16 17.58 -0.39 4.46
C ASN A 16 18.29 -1.39 5.39
N ARG A 17 17.74 -2.59 5.63
CA ARG A 17 18.45 -3.68 6.31
C ARG A 17 19.26 -4.55 5.35
N LEU A 18 18.99 -4.46 4.05
CA LEU A 18 19.69 -5.25 3.05
C LEU A 18 21.12 -4.70 2.83
N PRO A 19 22.07 -5.56 2.45
CA PRO A 19 23.41 -5.12 2.08
C PRO A 19 23.39 -4.13 0.92
N SER A 20 24.40 -3.25 0.85
CA SER A 20 24.48 -2.19 -0.18
C SER A 20 24.58 -2.71 -1.62
N ILE A 21 24.89 -4.00 -1.80
CA ILE A 21 24.89 -4.67 -3.11
C ILE A 21 23.48 -4.98 -3.62
N SER A 22 22.49 -5.07 -2.73
CA SER A 22 21.09 -5.32 -3.07
C SER A 22 20.33 -4.01 -3.28
N ILE A 23 20.70 -2.97 -2.54
CA ILE A 23 20.20 -1.60 -2.64
C ILE A 23 21.41 -0.70 -2.54
N THR A 24 21.71 0.08 -3.59
CA THR A 24 22.91 0.92 -3.60
C THR A 24 22.77 2.05 -2.57
N GLY A 25 23.39 1.86 -1.41
CA GLY A 25 23.31 2.82 -0.31
C GLY A 25 22.02 2.67 0.51
N ARG A 26 21.47 3.80 0.97
CA ARG A 26 20.27 3.84 1.82
C ARG A 26 19.12 4.47 1.04
N LEU A 27 17.92 3.90 1.11
CA LEU A 27 16.71 4.58 0.70
C LEU A 27 16.49 5.79 1.61
N GLU A 28 16.71 6.97 1.05
CA GLU A 28 16.48 8.26 1.67
C GLU A 28 15.43 9.03 0.85
N ARG A 29 14.39 9.52 1.54
CA ARG A 29 13.27 10.22 0.89
C ARG A 29 13.69 11.61 0.41
N CYS A 30 13.13 12.04 -0.71
CA CYS A 30 13.18 13.40 -1.21
C CYS A 30 11.76 13.79 -1.66
N GLY A 31 11.02 14.44 -0.74
CA GLY A 31 9.58 14.66 -0.93
C GLY A 31 8.82 13.34 -1.10
N GLU A 32 8.06 13.23 -2.19
CA GLU A 32 7.31 12.01 -2.53
C GLU A 32 8.18 10.87 -3.09
N ASN A 33 9.42 11.16 -3.51
CA ASN A 33 10.34 10.21 -4.13
C ASN A 33 11.54 9.90 -3.22
N TYR A 34 12.63 9.40 -3.80
CA TYR A 34 13.90 9.17 -3.13
C TYR A 34 15.00 10.03 -3.76
N VAL A 35 16.11 10.18 -3.04
CA VAL A 35 17.30 10.90 -3.52
C VAL A 35 17.91 10.22 -4.75
N ASP A 36 17.85 8.89 -4.82
CA ASP A 36 18.26 8.10 -5.98
C ASP A 36 17.02 7.67 -6.78
N ASP A 37 17.01 7.95 -8.08
CA ASP A 37 15.92 7.58 -8.97
C ASP A 37 15.71 6.05 -9.06
N TYR A 38 16.78 5.26 -8.94
CA TYR A 38 16.68 3.80 -8.90
C TYR A 38 15.94 3.31 -7.65
N HIS A 39 16.03 4.03 -6.53
CA HIS A 39 15.25 3.71 -5.32
C HIS A 39 13.76 3.93 -5.51
N SER A 40 13.38 4.91 -6.34
CA SER A 40 11.99 5.12 -6.72
C SER A 40 11.42 3.91 -7.48
N VAL A 41 12.23 3.23 -8.29
CA VAL A 41 11.82 2.01 -9.00
C VAL A 41 11.46 0.87 -8.03
N PHE A 42 12.23 0.66 -6.96
CA PHE A 42 11.91 -0.38 -5.98
C PHE A 42 10.58 -0.11 -5.27
N TRP A 43 10.32 1.13 -4.91
CA TRP A 43 9.06 1.52 -4.29
C TRP A 43 7.86 1.37 -5.24
N LEU A 44 8.02 1.79 -6.50
CA LEU A 44 7.00 1.62 -7.53
C LEU A 44 6.71 0.14 -7.80
N ALA A 45 7.75 -0.70 -7.89
CA ALA A 45 7.59 -2.14 -8.06
C ALA A 45 6.85 -2.78 -6.88
N TRP A 46 7.20 -2.38 -5.65
CA TRP A 46 6.50 -2.83 -4.45
C TRP A 46 5.02 -2.44 -4.47
N LYS A 47 4.71 -1.18 -4.82
CA LYS A 47 3.33 -0.69 -4.93
C LYS A 47 2.55 -1.47 -5.99
N ALA A 48 3.10 -1.61 -7.19
CA ALA A 48 2.49 -2.37 -8.28
C ALA A 48 2.21 -3.83 -7.90
N SER A 49 3.12 -4.47 -7.15
CA SER A 49 2.91 -5.84 -6.67
C SER A 49 1.67 -5.97 -5.77
N ARG A 50 1.37 -4.95 -4.96
CA ARG A 50 0.21 -4.96 -4.07
C ARG A 50 -1.08 -4.54 -4.75
N GLU A 51 -1.01 -3.61 -5.69
CA GLU A 51 -2.15 -3.26 -6.55
C GLU A 51 -2.63 -4.44 -7.40
N SER A 52 -1.74 -5.39 -7.70
CA SER A 52 -2.09 -6.64 -8.37
C SER A 52 -2.89 -7.62 -7.50
N ILE A 53 -2.84 -7.47 -6.17
CA ILE A 53 -3.61 -8.28 -5.24
C ILE A 53 -5.00 -7.66 -5.12
N ALA A 54 -6.00 -8.33 -5.69
CA ALA A 54 -7.38 -7.90 -5.64
C ALA A 54 -8.19 -8.82 -4.71
N LEU A 55 -8.53 -8.31 -3.52
CA LEU A 55 -9.38 -9.02 -2.57
C LEU A 55 -10.85 -8.90 -2.96
N ASP A 56 -11.53 -10.04 -2.99
CA ASP A 56 -12.96 -10.13 -3.21
C ASP A 56 -13.64 -10.22 -1.85
N LEU A 57 -14.17 -9.10 -1.37
CA LEU A 57 -14.83 -9.01 -0.07
C LEU A 57 -16.34 -8.80 -0.26
N PRO A 58 -17.19 -9.43 0.56
CA PRO A 58 -18.63 -9.21 0.49
C PRO A 58 -18.95 -7.77 0.87
N GLU A 59 -19.76 -7.09 0.04
CA GLU A 59 -20.15 -5.71 0.32
C GLU A 59 -20.83 -5.60 1.69
N PRO A 60 -20.44 -4.63 2.53
CA PRO A 60 -21.02 -4.51 3.86
C PRO A 60 -22.54 -4.27 3.83
N GLY A 61 -23.05 -3.66 2.75
CA GLY A 61 -24.46 -3.34 2.54
C GLY A 61 -25.37 -4.54 2.20
N HIS A 62 -24.81 -5.74 1.97
CA HIS A 62 -25.61 -6.96 1.84
C HIS A 62 -26.15 -7.50 3.18
N TYR A 63 -25.77 -6.88 4.29
CA TYR A 63 -26.18 -7.28 5.63
C TYR A 63 -27.04 -6.18 6.25
N ASP A 64 -28.16 -6.56 6.89
CA ASP A 64 -29.10 -5.64 7.54
C ASP A 64 -28.46 -4.74 8.61
N ARG A 65 -27.25 -5.10 9.07
CA ARG A 65 -26.36 -4.27 9.89
C ARG A 65 -24.91 -4.49 9.51
N THR A 66 -24.25 -3.44 9.03
CA THR A 66 -22.78 -3.40 9.00
C THR A 66 -22.27 -2.97 10.37
N SER A 67 -21.40 -3.76 11.00
CA SER A 67 -20.74 -3.34 12.24
C SER A 67 -19.57 -2.41 11.94
N GLN A 68 -19.24 -1.51 12.88
CA GLN A 68 -18.03 -0.66 12.79
C GLN A 68 -16.77 -1.51 12.55
N PHE A 69 -16.71 -2.71 13.14
CA PHE A 69 -15.62 -3.66 12.91
C PHE A 69 -15.41 -4.00 11.42
N VAL A 70 -16.48 -4.16 10.64
CA VAL A 70 -16.34 -4.45 9.20
C VAL A 70 -15.72 -3.25 8.48
N VAL A 71 -16.16 -2.03 8.79
CA VAL A 71 -15.58 -0.80 8.23
C VAL A 71 -14.10 -0.70 8.57
N ASP A 72 -13.74 -0.91 9.83
CA ASP A 72 -12.35 -0.86 10.30
C ASP A 72 -11.46 -1.91 9.59
N VAL A 73 -12.00 -3.09 9.28
CA VAL A 73 -11.28 -4.13 8.50
C VAL A 73 -11.03 -3.68 7.07
N TYR A 74 -12.03 -3.09 6.40
CA TYR A 74 -11.86 -2.54 5.04
C TYR A 74 -10.79 -1.44 5.03
N GLU A 75 -10.86 -0.49 5.97
CA GLU A 75 -9.88 0.59 6.09
C GLU A 75 -8.46 0.06 6.37
N ALA A 76 -8.32 -0.95 7.23
CA ALA A 76 -7.04 -1.56 7.55
C ALA A 76 -6.41 -2.26 6.33
N ILE A 77 -7.21 -2.94 5.50
CA ILE A 77 -6.76 -3.57 4.26
C ILE A 77 -6.28 -2.51 3.26
N SER A 78 -7.04 -1.42 3.11
CA SER A 78 -6.65 -0.31 2.23
C SER A 78 -5.42 0.44 2.75
N ALA A 79 -5.26 0.64 4.05
CA ALA A 79 -4.04 1.22 4.64
C ALA A 79 -2.79 0.31 4.44
N ALA A 80 -3.00 -1.01 4.32
CA ALA A 80 -1.96 -1.98 3.98
C ALA A 80 -1.59 -1.97 2.48
N GLY A 81 -2.19 -1.08 1.68
CA GLY A 81 -1.90 -0.95 0.26
C GLY A 81 -2.48 -2.06 -0.61
N ILE A 82 -3.45 -2.84 -0.10
CA ILE A 82 -4.07 -3.96 -0.82
C ILE A 82 -5.36 -3.46 -1.48
N ARG A 83 -5.57 -3.83 -2.76
CA ARG A 83 -6.76 -3.41 -3.50
C ARG A 83 -7.96 -4.30 -3.15
N ILE A 84 -9.11 -3.69 -2.90
CA ILE A 84 -10.40 -4.39 -2.79
C ILE A 84 -11.12 -4.28 -4.14
N LYS A 85 -11.62 -5.39 -4.67
CA LYS A 85 -12.38 -5.39 -5.94
C LYS A 85 -13.64 -4.52 -5.77
N GLY A 86 -13.98 -3.76 -6.81
CA GLY A 86 -15.12 -2.85 -6.78
C GLY A 86 -14.79 -1.42 -6.32
N GLU A 87 -13.61 -1.15 -5.73
CA GLU A 87 -13.15 0.20 -5.36
C GLU A 87 -12.74 1.08 -6.59
N SER A 88 -13.23 0.80 -7.80
CA SER A 88 -12.91 1.59 -9.00
C SER A 88 -14.12 1.72 -9.90
N ASP A 89 -14.96 2.70 -9.55
CA ASP A 89 -15.64 3.69 -10.42
C ASP A 89 -16.87 4.33 -9.73
N GLY A 90 -16.81 4.49 -8.40
CA GLY A 90 -17.77 5.29 -7.64
C GLY A 90 -17.48 6.79 -7.73
N THR A 91 -17.62 7.38 -8.91
CA THR A 91 -17.98 8.81 -8.98
C THR A 91 -19.45 8.92 -8.59
N LYS A 92 -19.74 9.41 -7.37
CA LYS A 92 -20.95 10.16 -7.04
C LYS A 92 -20.65 11.16 -5.94
#